data_AF-A0A933G0Q1-F1
#
_entry.id   AF-A0A933G0Q1-F1
#
_cell.length_a   1.000
_cell.length_b   1.000
_cell.length_c   1.000
_cell.angle_alpha   90.00
_cell.angle_beta   90.00
_cell.angle_gamma   90.00
#
_symmetry.space_group_name_H-M   'P 1'
#
loop_
_entity.id
_entity.type
_entity.pdbx_description
1 polymer ?
#
loop_
_entity_poly.entity_id
_entity_poly.type
_entity_poly.pdbx_seq_one_letter_code
_entity_poly.pdbx_strand_id
1 'polypeptide(L)'
;TDGEHNQPGDPIAEAEAARNAGTEIFAIAIGEGPKLAQLNGIVSPPADGHTVSVDDFDGLVAVLAPLVAVVCPPTPTLPPTAAPAPPGDTPTDTPQGDGSVPPGSLPGPDDSDSAGPVDETLGVTRLPVVGAGLPPELEHRGGDLLAQALGGLGGALILLVATYWVARWRVRR
;
A
#
# COMPACT_ATOMS: atom_id res chain seq x y z
N THR A 1 0.31 10.68 14.19
CA THR A 1 0.03 11.81 15.08
C THR A 1 -0.09 11.30 16.49
N ASP A 2 0.30 12.10 17.47
CA ASP A 2 0.21 11.85 18.91
C ASP A 2 -0.80 12.79 19.59
N GLY A 3 -1.54 13.60 18.82
CA GLY A 3 -2.53 14.54 19.34
C GLY A 3 -3.71 14.78 18.40
N GLU A 4 -4.73 15.46 18.93
CA GLU A 4 -5.88 15.96 18.17
C GLU A 4 -5.56 17.26 17.42
N HIS A 5 -6.21 17.50 16.28
CA HIS A 5 -6.19 18.80 15.64
C HIS A 5 -6.92 19.86 16.46
N ASN A 6 -6.25 20.98 16.75
CA ASN A 6 -6.74 22.06 17.61
C ASN A 6 -6.56 23.46 16.98
N GLN A 7 -6.35 23.53 15.68
CA GLN A 7 -6.15 24.78 14.94
C GLN A 7 -7.34 25.08 14.01
N PRO A 8 -7.46 26.31 13.47
CA PRO A 8 -8.39 26.57 12.37
C PRO A 8 -8.09 25.68 11.15
N GLY A 9 -9.13 25.26 10.42
CA GLY A 9 -9.02 24.31 9.29
C GLY A 9 -9.81 23.03 9.55
N ASP A 10 -10.01 22.19 8.53
CA ASP A 10 -10.92 21.04 8.61
C ASP A 10 -10.27 19.66 8.72
N PRO A 11 -8.94 19.45 8.70
CA PRO A 11 -8.27 18.25 8.12
C PRO A 11 -9.05 17.17 7.31
N ILE A 12 -10.28 16.80 7.67
CA ILE A 12 -11.12 15.78 7.03
C ILE A 12 -11.48 16.22 5.61
N ALA A 13 -11.88 17.48 5.40
CA ALA A 13 -12.20 18.01 4.08
C ALA A 13 -10.95 18.10 3.18
N GLU A 14 -9.79 18.46 3.72
CA GLU A 14 -8.53 18.49 2.98
C GLU A 14 -8.05 17.08 2.64
N ALA A 15 -8.24 16.12 3.55
CA ALA A 15 -8.00 14.71 3.28
C ALA A 15 -8.96 14.17 2.23
N GLU A 16 -10.23 14.58 2.24
CA GLU A 16 -11.20 14.25 1.19
C GLU A 16 -10.74 14.74 -0.18
N ALA A 17 -10.28 15.98 -0.28
CA ALA A 17 -9.73 16.51 -1.53
C ALA A 17 -8.53 15.70 -2.02
N ALA A 18 -7.64 15.28 -1.12
CA ALA A 18 -6.50 14.43 -1.47
C ALA A 18 -6.93 13.03 -1.94
N ARG A 19 -7.89 12.39 -1.26
CA ARG A 19 -8.47 11.11 -1.67
C ARG A 19 -9.15 11.21 -3.04
N ASN A 20 -9.88 12.28 -3.30
CA ASN A 20 -10.51 12.56 -4.59
C ASN A 20 -9.49 12.76 -5.72
N ALA A 21 -8.26 13.17 -5.39
CA ALA A 21 -7.14 13.24 -6.32
C ALA A 21 -6.40 11.90 -6.51
N GLY A 22 -6.89 10.81 -5.92
CA GLY A 22 -6.30 9.46 -6.01
C GLY A 22 -5.21 9.18 -4.97
N THR A 23 -5.13 10.00 -3.90
CA THR A 23 -4.19 9.74 -2.79
C THR A 23 -4.80 8.77 -1.80
N GLU A 24 -4.09 7.69 -1.49
CA GLU A 24 -4.45 6.79 -0.39
C GLU A 24 -3.84 7.30 0.92
N ILE A 25 -4.63 7.39 1.99
CA ILE A 25 -4.22 7.99 3.25
C ILE A 25 -4.28 6.96 4.36
N PHE A 26 -3.14 6.74 5.02
CA PHE A 26 -2.98 5.94 6.22
C PHE A 26 -2.66 6.85 7.42
N ALA A 27 -3.13 6.49 8.60
CA ALA A 27 -2.84 7.21 9.84
C ALA A 27 -2.33 6.27 10.92
N ILE A 28 -1.28 6.72 11.63
CA ILE A 28 -0.78 6.07 12.84
C ILE A 28 -1.08 6.99 14.02
N ALA A 29 -1.89 6.53 14.96
CA ALA A 29 -2.17 7.16 16.24
C ALA A 29 -1.19 6.63 17.30
N ILE A 30 -0.59 7.54 18.07
CA ILE A 30 0.37 7.19 19.11
C ILE A 30 -0.17 7.70 20.45
N GLY A 31 -0.33 6.80 21.42
CA GLY A 31 -0.88 7.09 22.73
C GLY A 31 -2.36 7.48 22.69
N GLU A 32 -2.80 8.18 23.75
CA GLU A 32 -4.21 8.55 23.96
C GLU A 32 -4.57 9.95 23.42
N GLY A 33 -3.57 10.71 22.95
CA GLY A 33 -3.78 12.07 22.47
C GLY A 33 -4.58 12.19 21.17
N PRO A 34 -4.47 11.27 20.19
CA PRO A 34 -5.23 11.39 18.94
C PRO A 34 -6.71 11.03 19.08
N LYS A 35 -7.57 11.78 18.39
CA LYS A 35 -8.99 11.47 18.26
C LYS A 35 -9.25 10.49 17.14
N LEU A 36 -9.48 9.21 17.46
CA LEU A 36 -9.72 8.17 16.45
C LEU A 36 -10.87 8.51 15.49
N ALA A 37 -11.95 9.12 15.97
CA ALA A 37 -13.06 9.54 15.11
C ALA A 37 -12.64 10.57 14.05
N GLN A 38 -11.71 11.48 14.37
CA GLN A 38 -11.16 12.42 13.40
C GLN A 38 -10.24 11.71 12.41
N LEU A 39 -9.37 10.82 12.90
CA LEU A 39 -8.47 10.03 12.05
C LEU A 39 -9.25 9.17 11.06
N ASN A 40 -10.34 8.55 11.50
CA ASN A 40 -11.22 7.76 10.64
C ASN A 40 -11.86 8.59 9.50
N GLY A 41 -12.01 9.91 9.67
CA GLY A 41 -12.45 10.82 8.60
C GLY A 41 -11.33 11.25 7.65
N ILE A 42 -10.08 11.18 8.10
CA ILE A 42 -8.88 11.57 7.34
C ILE A 42 -8.40 10.41 6.47
N VAL A 43 -8.37 9.20 7.00
CA VAL A 43 -7.86 8.03 6.28
C VAL A 43 -8.73 7.64 5.09
N SER A 44 -8.15 6.85 4.19
CA SER A 44 -8.92 6.20 3.13
C SER A 44 -9.87 5.14 3.69
N PRO A 45 -11.08 4.98 3.12
CA PRO A 45 -11.96 3.88 3.49
C PRO A 45 -11.42 2.54 2.94
N PRO A 46 -11.59 1.42 3.66
CA PRO A 46 -12.17 1.32 5.00
C PRO A 46 -11.19 1.76 6.10
N ALA A 47 -11.68 2.47 7.10
CA ALA A 47 -10.84 3.06 8.15
C ALA A 47 -10.07 2.00 8.97
N ASP A 48 -10.65 0.82 9.19
CA ASP A 48 -10.03 -0.28 9.95
C ASP A 48 -8.77 -0.83 9.28
N GLY A 49 -8.61 -0.64 7.96
CA GLY A 49 -7.41 -1.02 7.22
C GLY A 49 -6.37 0.09 7.11
N HIS A 50 -6.73 1.32 7.46
CA HIS A 50 -5.89 2.50 7.24
C HIS A 50 -5.52 3.25 8.51
N THR A 51 -6.13 2.91 9.65
CA THR A 51 -5.80 3.49 10.96
C THR A 51 -5.14 2.45 11.84
N VAL A 52 -3.93 2.75 12.30
CA VAL A 52 -3.22 1.92 13.28
C VAL A 52 -3.03 2.72 14.55
N SER A 53 -3.30 2.13 15.70
CA SER A 53 -3.04 2.76 17.01
C SER A 53 -1.94 1.99 17.74
N VAL A 54 -1.01 2.72 18.34
CA VAL A 54 0.03 2.18 19.22
C VAL A 54 0.02 2.93 20.54
N ASP A 55 0.45 2.27 21.62
CA ASP A 55 0.44 2.86 22.96
C ASP A 55 1.51 3.95 23.12
N ASP A 56 2.67 3.78 22.48
CA ASP A 56 3.81 4.69 22.57
C ASP A 56 4.69 4.64 21.30
N PHE A 57 5.76 5.44 21.30
CA PHE A 57 6.70 5.52 20.18
C PHE A 57 7.56 4.26 20.01
N ASP A 58 7.72 3.43 21.04
CA ASP A 58 8.45 2.17 20.91
C ASP A 58 7.61 1.13 20.15
N GLY A 59 6.28 1.17 20.32
CA GLY A 59 5.32 0.35 19.59
C GLY A 59 5.30 0.59 18.07
N LEU A 60 5.83 1.72 17.58
CA LEU A 60 5.90 2.01 16.15
C LEU A 60 6.75 0.99 15.38
N VAL A 61 7.79 0.45 16.01
CA VAL A 61 8.71 -0.53 15.38
C VAL A 61 7.94 -1.77 14.91
N ALA A 62 6.93 -2.21 15.65
CA ALA A 62 6.11 -3.36 15.30
C ALA A 62 5.17 -3.10 14.10
N VAL A 63 4.86 -1.83 13.82
CA VAL A 63 3.90 -1.43 12.77
C VAL A 63 4.58 -1.10 11.44
N LEU A 64 5.87 -0.76 11.44
CA LEU A 64 6.57 -0.34 10.24
C LEU A 64 6.62 -1.41 9.15
N ALA A 65 7.03 -2.64 9.49
CA ALA A 65 7.12 -3.73 8.54
C ALA A 65 5.77 -4.07 7.86
N PRO A 66 4.66 -4.28 8.61
CA PRO A 66 3.37 -4.54 7.97
C PRO A 66 2.86 -3.34 7.16
N LEU A 67 3.09 -2.10 7.62
CA LEU A 67 2.70 -0.92 6.86
C LEU A 67 3.41 -0.83 5.50
N VAL A 68 4.72 -1.10 5.46
CA VAL A 68 5.48 -1.10 4.21
C VAL A 68 4.97 -2.16 3.24
N ALA A 69 4.59 -3.35 3.72
CA ALA A 69 4.06 -4.41 2.85
C ALA A 69 2.74 -4.01 2.17
N VAL A 70 1.93 -3.18 2.83
CA VAL A 70 0.67 -2.66 2.28
C VAL A 70 0.94 -1.52 1.29
N VAL A 71 1.78 -0.56 1.67
CA VAL A 71 2.05 0.65 0.86
C VAL A 71 2.94 0.35 -0.34
N CYS A 72 3.81 -0.67 -0.25
CA CYS A 72 4.73 -1.08 -1.30
C CYS A 72 4.56 -2.58 -1.59
N PRO A 73 3.46 -2.99 -2.24
CA PRO A 73 3.25 -4.39 -2.57
C PRO A 73 4.37 -4.89 -3.49
N PRO A 74 4.83 -6.14 -3.30
CA PRO A 74 5.85 -6.71 -4.17
C PRO A 74 5.35 -6.71 -5.61
N THR A 75 6.23 -6.37 -6.55
CA THR A 75 5.90 -6.45 -7.97
C THR A 75 5.52 -7.90 -8.29
N PRO A 76 4.36 -8.16 -8.91
CA PRO A 76 3.99 -9.51 -9.30
C PRO A 76 5.12 -10.08 -10.17
N THR A 77 5.72 -11.16 -9.69
CA THR A 77 6.71 -11.89 -10.47
C THR A 77 5.95 -12.52 -11.63
N LEU A 78 6.17 -12.03 -12.84
CA LEU A 78 5.63 -12.68 -14.03
C LEU A 78 6.05 -14.14 -14.00
N PRO A 79 5.14 -15.10 -14.25
CA PRO A 79 5.54 -16.49 -14.40
C PRO A 79 6.65 -16.53 -15.46
N PRO A 80 7.72 -17.34 -15.27
CA PRO A 80 8.71 -17.51 -16.31
C PRO A 80 7.95 -17.90 -17.58
N THR A 81 8.05 -17.07 -18.61
CA THR A 81 7.56 -17.42 -19.95
C THR A 81 8.13 -18.80 -20.23
N ALA A 82 7.26 -19.81 -20.28
CA ALA A 82 7.68 -21.15 -20.63
C ALA A 82 8.48 -21.01 -21.92
N ALA A 83 9.77 -21.37 -21.88
CA ALA A 83 10.57 -21.44 -23.07
C ALA A 83 9.76 -22.27 -24.09
N PRO A 84 9.64 -21.84 -25.36
CA PRO A 84 8.93 -22.62 -26.35
C PRO A 84 9.48 -24.04 -26.27
N ALA A 85 8.60 -25.00 -25.99
CA ALA A 85 8.99 -26.39 -25.89
C ALA A 85 9.80 -26.74 -27.16
N PRO A 86 10.93 -27.45 -27.03
CA PRO A 86 11.60 -27.98 -28.21
C PRO A 86 10.57 -28.73 -29.06
N PRO A 87 10.62 -28.65 -30.40
CA PRO A 87 9.68 -29.36 -31.26
C PRO A 87 9.62 -30.81 -30.82
N GLY A 88 8.47 -31.23 -30.30
CA GLY A 88 8.24 -32.61 -29.92
C GLY A 88 8.39 -33.48 -31.15
N ASP A 89 9.29 -34.46 -31.07
CA ASP A 89 9.41 -35.51 -32.06
C ASP A 89 8.05 -36.18 -32.23
N THR A 90 7.52 -36.10 -33.45
CA THR A 90 6.26 -36.69 -33.83
C THR A 90 6.42 -38.22 -33.83
N PRO A 91 5.66 -39.00 -33.04
CA PRO A 91 5.49 -40.40 -33.36
C PRO A 91 4.52 -40.46 -34.54
N THR A 92 5.07 -40.63 -35.74
CA THR A 92 4.32 -41.19 -36.85
C THR A 92 4.02 -42.64 -36.51
N ASP A 93 2.78 -42.93 -36.14
CA ASP A 93 2.20 -44.23 -36.45
C ASP A 93 0.69 -44.10 -36.72
N THR A 94 0.25 -44.75 -37.78
CA THR A 94 -1.12 -44.78 -38.31
C THR A 94 -1.15 -45.98 -39.26
N PRO A 95 -2.24 -46.77 -39.41
CA PRO A 95 -3.38 -47.08 -38.52
C PRO A 95 -3.71 -48.60 -38.48
N GLN A 96 -4.53 -49.05 -37.52
CA GLN A 96 -5.45 -50.21 -37.62
C GLN A 96 -6.29 -50.26 -36.32
N GLY A 97 -7.61 -50.46 -36.27
CA GLY A 97 -8.66 -50.69 -37.25
C GLY A 97 -9.96 -50.98 -36.46
N ASP A 98 -11.09 -50.61 -37.07
CA ASP A 98 -12.47 -51.14 -36.94
C ASP A 98 -13.19 -51.30 -35.58
N GLY A 99 -14.39 -50.72 -35.47
CA GLY A 99 -15.38 -51.08 -34.44
C GLY A 99 -16.44 -50.03 -34.05
N SER A 100 -17.42 -49.78 -34.94
CA SER A 100 -18.87 -49.54 -34.69
C SER A 100 -19.40 -48.91 -33.35
N VAL A 101 -19.76 -47.59 -33.36
CA VAL A 101 -21.14 -46.95 -33.35
C VAL A 101 -22.24 -47.43 -32.33
N PRO A 102 -23.24 -46.63 -31.81
CA PRO A 102 -23.37 -45.25 -31.22
C PRO A 102 -24.27 -45.24 -29.91
N PRO A 103 -25.19 -44.27 -29.61
CA PRO A 103 -25.02 -42.95 -28.95
C PRO A 103 -25.80 -42.78 -27.61
N GLY A 104 -25.57 -41.65 -26.91
CA GLY A 104 -26.60 -40.97 -26.13
C GLY A 104 -26.49 -41.01 -24.60
N SER A 105 -26.33 -39.83 -23.98
CA SER A 105 -27.22 -39.25 -22.94
C SER A 105 -26.52 -38.11 -22.17
N LEU A 106 -26.96 -36.88 -22.41
CA LEU A 106 -27.09 -35.82 -21.38
C LEU A 106 -28.59 -35.79 -20.99
N PRO A 107 -29.06 -35.12 -19.91
CA PRO A 107 -28.37 -34.30 -18.89
C PRO A 107 -28.81 -34.62 -17.44
N GLY A 108 -28.25 -33.91 -16.47
CA GLY A 108 -28.83 -33.72 -15.14
C GLY A 108 -28.26 -32.47 -14.46
N PRO A 109 -29.09 -31.48 -14.08
CA PRO A 109 -28.69 -30.35 -13.25
C PRO A 109 -28.92 -30.72 -11.77
N ASP A 110 -27.86 -30.74 -10.98
CA ASP A 110 -28.01 -30.77 -9.52
C ASP A 110 -27.88 -29.34 -8.99
N ASP A 111 -29.05 -28.69 -8.90
CA ASP A 111 -29.29 -27.61 -7.96
C ASP A 111 -29.11 -28.15 -6.53
N SER A 112 -28.28 -27.48 -5.74
CA SER A 112 -28.30 -27.61 -4.28
C SER A 112 -27.92 -26.28 -3.65
N ASP A 113 -28.94 -25.44 -3.58
CA ASP A 113 -29.12 -24.41 -2.54
C ASP A 113 -29.22 -25.10 -1.17
N SER A 114 -28.46 -24.65 -0.18
CA SER A 114 -29.01 -24.16 1.10
C SER A 114 -27.97 -23.94 2.19
N ALA A 115 -28.00 -22.69 2.68
CA ALA A 115 -27.99 -22.26 4.08
C ALA A 115 -26.71 -22.33 4.92
N GLY A 116 -26.26 -21.13 5.32
CA GLY A 116 -25.52 -20.87 6.56
C GLY A 116 -25.49 -19.35 6.86
N PRO A 117 -25.83 -18.91 8.08
CA PRO A 117 -26.14 -17.51 8.38
C PRO A 117 -24.90 -16.63 8.52
N VAL A 118 -25.03 -15.37 8.13
CA VAL A 118 -24.10 -14.30 8.53
C VAL A 118 -24.31 -14.04 10.03
N ASP A 119 -23.38 -14.51 10.84
CA ASP A 119 -23.28 -14.14 12.25
C ASP A 119 -22.41 -12.89 12.36
N GLU A 120 -23.05 -11.74 12.61
CA GLU A 120 -22.39 -10.54 13.13
C GLU A 120 -21.91 -10.83 14.55
N THR A 121 -20.63 -11.16 14.69
CA THR A 121 -19.97 -11.16 16.01
C THR A 121 -18.77 -10.24 16.01
N LEU A 122 -18.94 -9.15 16.77
CA LEU A 122 -17.93 -8.21 17.23
C LEU A 122 -16.68 -8.97 17.71
N GLY A 123 -15.62 -8.91 16.92
CA GLY A 123 -14.33 -9.52 17.24
C GLY A 123 -13.20 -8.60 16.80
N VAL A 124 -12.82 -7.65 17.66
CA VAL A 124 -11.52 -6.98 17.60
C VAL A 124 -10.45 -8.06 17.64
N THR A 125 -9.96 -8.46 16.47
CA THR A 125 -8.95 -9.51 16.36
C THR A 125 -7.59 -8.86 16.55
N ARG A 126 -7.08 -8.91 17.78
CA ARG A 126 -5.65 -8.70 18.06
C ARG A 126 -4.88 -9.79 17.32
N LEU A 127 -4.09 -9.43 16.30
CA LEU A 127 -3.22 -10.37 15.62
C LEU A 127 -2.06 -10.81 16.56
N PRO A 128 -1.73 -12.11 16.63
CA PRO A 128 -0.62 -12.60 17.42
C PRO A 128 0.71 -12.23 16.78
N VAL A 129 1.64 -11.72 17.58
CA VAL A 129 3.02 -11.46 17.18
C VAL A 129 3.72 -12.82 17.01
N VAL A 130 3.89 -13.25 15.76
CA VAL A 130 4.71 -14.43 15.45
C VAL A 130 6.12 -13.92 15.22
N GLY A 131 6.98 -14.15 16.22
CA GLY A 131 8.42 -13.95 16.11
C GLY A 131 9.00 -14.90 15.07
N ALA A 132 9.37 -14.35 13.92
CA ALA A 132 10.25 -15.00 12.96
C ALA A 132 11.56 -14.21 12.93
N GLY A 133 12.65 -14.88 13.24
CA GLY A 133 13.98 -14.30 13.44
C GLY A 133 14.52 -13.58 12.22
N LEU A 134 15.33 -12.56 12.52
CA LEU A 134 16.23 -11.86 11.60
C LEU A 134 17.10 -12.82 10.78
N PRO A 135 17.30 -12.53 9.50
CA PRO A 135 18.60 -12.67 8.87
C PRO A 135 19.33 -11.30 8.83
N PRO A 136 20.61 -11.23 9.23
CA PRO A 136 21.48 -10.13 8.87
C PRO A 136 21.88 -10.29 7.40
N GLU A 137 21.93 -9.19 6.66
CA GLU A 137 22.93 -8.87 5.61
C GLU A 137 22.28 -7.97 4.55
N LEU A 138 22.53 -6.67 4.62
CA LEU A 138 22.85 -5.80 3.47
C LEU A 138 23.15 -4.38 3.97
N GLU A 139 24.15 -4.30 4.85
CA GLU A 139 25.05 -3.15 4.80
C GLU A 139 25.80 -3.19 3.46
N HIS A 140 26.11 -2.01 2.93
CA HIS A 140 27.09 -1.76 1.87
C HIS A 140 26.60 -1.81 0.40
N ARG A 141 26.08 -0.66 -0.06
CA ARG A 141 26.39 -0.04 -1.38
C ARG A 141 25.65 1.30 -1.45
N GLY A 142 26.28 2.40 -1.05
CA GLY A 142 27.08 3.26 -1.94
C GLY A 142 26.22 4.48 -2.29
N GLY A 143 26.41 5.66 -1.72
CA GLY A 143 27.69 6.33 -1.57
C GLY A 143 28.14 6.78 -2.97
N ASP A 144 27.91 8.06 -3.26
CA ASP A 144 28.43 8.80 -4.43
C ASP A 144 27.87 8.45 -5.80
N LEU A 145 26.88 9.21 -6.29
CA LEU A 145 26.89 9.68 -7.68
C LEU A 145 26.22 11.05 -7.84
N LEU A 146 27.02 11.99 -8.35
CA LEU A 146 26.71 13.25 -9.03
C LEU A 146 26.32 14.49 -8.22
N ALA A 147 27.35 15.08 -7.61
CA ALA A 147 27.52 16.53 -7.62
C ALA A 147 27.80 17.04 -9.05
N GLN A 148 26.78 17.50 -9.79
CA GLN A 148 26.84 18.49 -10.90
C GLN A 148 25.41 19.03 -11.05
N ALA A 149 25.05 20.28 -10.75
CA ALA A 149 25.43 21.47 -11.50
C ALA A 149 25.08 22.74 -10.69
N LEU A 150 26.10 23.42 -10.17
CA LEU A 150 26.02 24.83 -9.81
C LEU A 150 26.17 25.64 -11.10
N GLY A 151 25.09 26.24 -11.59
CA GLY A 151 25.19 27.14 -12.74
C GLY A 151 23.86 27.45 -13.39
N GLY A 152 23.06 28.32 -12.78
CA GLY A 152 21.94 28.93 -13.48
C GLY A 152 20.88 29.53 -12.58
N LEU A 153 20.85 30.87 -12.50
CA LEU A 153 19.71 31.71 -12.11
C LEU A 153 19.20 31.69 -10.64
N GLY A 154 19.46 30.64 -9.85
CA GLY A 154 18.94 30.55 -8.47
C GLY A 154 19.50 31.58 -7.48
N GLY A 155 20.78 31.96 -7.61
CA GLY A 155 21.45 32.85 -6.65
C GLY A 155 20.93 34.30 -6.67
N ALA A 156 20.58 34.82 -7.85
CA ALA A 156 20.07 36.19 -7.98
C ALA A 156 18.65 36.33 -7.39
N LEU A 157 17.82 35.29 -7.53
CA LEU A 157 16.47 35.28 -6.97
C LEU A 157 16.50 35.26 -5.43
N ILE A 158 17.40 34.47 -4.83
CA ILE A 158 17.54 34.40 -3.37
C ILE A 158 17.96 35.77 -2.79
N LEU A 159 18.90 36.48 -3.42
CA LEU A 159 19.31 37.82 -2.97
C LEU A 159 18.19 38.87 -3.12
N LEU A 160 17.39 38.80 -4.18
CA LEU A 160 16.24 39.69 -4.37
C LEU A 160 15.14 39.45 -3.33
N VAL A 161 14.84 38.19 -3.01
CA VAL A 161 13.85 37.85 -1.98
C VAL A 161 14.33 38.31 -0.60
N ALA A 162 15.61 38.09 -0.25
CA ALA A 162 16.16 38.52 1.03
C ALA A 162 16.14 40.05 1.19
N THR A 163 16.55 40.80 0.16
CA THR A 163 16.52 42.27 0.19
C THR A 163 15.10 42.83 0.26
N TYR A 164 14.15 42.21 -0.46
CA TYR A 164 12.73 42.57 -0.39
C TYR A 164 12.15 42.40 1.02
N TRP A 165 12.42 41.27 1.68
CA TRP A 165 11.95 41.02 3.05
C TRP A 165 12.56 41.97 4.08
N VAL A 166 13.85 42.30 3.94
CA VAL A 166 14.53 43.30 4.80
C VAL A 166 13.94 44.70 4.62
N ALA A 167 13.71 45.13 3.37
CA ALA A 167 13.10 46.42 3.08
C ALA A 167 11.67 46.51 3.62
N ARG A 168 10.87 45.46 3.42
CA ARG A 168 9.49 45.38 3.90
C ARG A 168 9.38 45.41 5.42
N TRP A 169 10.30 44.79 6.14
CA TRP A 169 10.33 44.85 7.61
C TRP A 169 10.63 46.26 8.13
N ARG A 170 11.52 47.00 7.46
CA ARG A 170 11.88 48.38 7.85
C ARG A 170 10.73 49.38 7.70
N VAL A 171 9.81 49.16 6.76
CA VAL A 171 8.64 50.02 6.52
C VAL A 171 7.49 49.73 7.52
N ARG A 172 7.50 48.57 8.18
CA ARG A 172 6.47 48.16 9.15
C ARG A 172 6.85 48.45 10.61
N ARG A 173 7.97 49.14 10.85
CA ARG A 173 8.33 49.75 12.13
C ARG A 173 8.10 51.25 12.06
#